data_AF-A0A3B4ACI2-F1
#
_entry.id   AF-A0A3B4ACI2-F1
#
_cell.length_a   1.000
_cell.length_b   1.000
_cell.length_c   1.000
_cell.angle_alpha   90.00
_cell.angle_beta   90.00
_cell.angle_gamma   90.00
#
_symmetry.space_group_name_H-M   'P 1'
#
loop_
_entity.id
_entity.type
_entity.pdbx_description
1 polymer ?
#
loop_
_entity_poly.entity_id
_entity_poly.type
_entity_poly.pdbx_seq_one_letter_code
_entity_poly.pdbx_strand_id
1 'polypeptide(L)'
;VGFGGGQMVPFLTVFQKSVCNPREMLVDVYSEYPEDTEYIYIPSCVVLSRCGGCCQDETRECVPTQTRNVTLEVMRSRPSVSQHPLHLKFTEHTRCECRYDSTAQCGPCSERRKRLFIQDPLTCSCSCRYSQLDCTARKLELNERTCRCAERRQ
;
A
#
# COMPACT_ATOMS: atom_id res chain seq x y z
N VAL A 1 16.12 46.29 3.78
CA VAL A 1 16.20 44.87 3.38
C VAL A 1 16.01 44.04 4.65
N GLY A 2 14.79 43.57 4.91
CA GLY A 2 14.49 42.76 6.10
C GLY A 2 14.81 41.30 5.80
N PHE A 3 15.93 40.79 6.32
CA PHE A 3 16.24 39.37 6.29
C PHE A 3 15.28 38.65 7.24
N GLY A 4 14.30 37.93 6.67
CA GLY A 4 13.48 36.99 7.41
C GLY A 4 14.37 35.89 7.96
N GLY A 5 14.73 35.96 9.23
CA GLY A 5 15.38 34.88 9.95
C GLY A 5 14.42 33.69 10.00
N GLY A 6 14.76 32.61 9.29
CA GLY A 6 14.00 31.36 9.39
C GLY A 6 14.04 30.85 10.82
N GLN A 7 12.87 30.74 11.46
CA GLN A 7 12.78 30.08 12.76
C GLN A 7 13.18 28.61 12.61
N MET A 8 14.21 28.19 13.34
CA MET A 8 14.59 26.78 13.43
C MET A 8 13.54 26.03 14.24
N VAL A 9 12.87 25.06 13.62
CA VAL A 9 11.97 24.15 14.33
C VAL A 9 12.81 23.13 15.10
N PRO A 10 12.65 22.98 16.43
CA PRO A 10 13.48 22.06 17.21
C PRO A 10 13.18 20.61 16.83
N PHE A 11 14.21 19.76 16.92
CA PHE A 11 14.15 18.33 16.55
C PHE A 11 12.95 17.61 17.15
N LEU A 12 12.69 17.79 18.44
CA LEU A 12 11.59 17.13 19.12
C LEU A 12 10.23 17.48 18.51
N THR A 13 10.05 18.73 18.07
CA THR A 13 8.83 19.16 17.38
C THR A 13 8.71 18.54 16.00
N VAL A 14 9.81 18.42 15.25
CA VAL A 14 9.82 17.72 13.96
C VAL A 14 9.43 16.25 14.16
N PHE A 15 10.07 15.56 15.08
CA PHE A 15 9.84 14.15 15.38
C PHE A 15 8.40 13.87 15.83
N GLN A 16 7.88 14.66 16.79
CA GLN A 16 6.50 14.50 17.27
C GLN A 16 5.47 14.81 16.19
N LYS A 17 5.77 15.78 15.30
CA LYS A 17 4.90 16.10 14.18
C LYS A 17 5.03 15.13 13.02
N SER A 18 6.08 14.33 12.92
CA SER A 18 6.30 13.38 11.83
C SER A 18 5.94 11.94 12.19
N VAL A 19 5.79 11.59 13.47
CA VAL A 19 5.47 10.22 13.91
C VAL A 19 4.17 9.69 13.28
N CYS A 20 4.14 8.39 13.00
CA CYS A 20 2.96 7.66 12.52
C CYS A 20 1.74 7.88 13.44
N ASN A 21 0.72 8.57 12.93
CA ASN A 21 -0.53 8.82 13.62
C ASN A 21 -1.68 9.06 12.62
N PRO A 22 -2.95 9.05 13.07
CA PRO A 22 -4.07 9.48 12.25
C PRO A 22 -3.98 10.99 11.97
N ARG A 23 -4.14 11.38 10.70
CA ARG A 23 -4.06 12.76 10.23
C ARG A 23 -5.17 13.05 9.24
N GLU A 24 -5.62 14.29 9.22
CA GLU A 24 -6.53 14.78 8.20
C GLU A 24 -5.81 14.84 6.85
N MET A 25 -6.34 14.11 5.88
CA MET A 25 -5.85 14.07 4.51
C MET A 25 -6.99 14.24 3.52
N LEU A 26 -6.69 14.84 2.37
CA LEU A 26 -7.61 14.91 1.25
C LEU A 26 -7.59 13.57 0.52
N VAL A 27 -8.74 12.91 0.49
CA VAL A 27 -8.95 11.66 -0.23
C VAL A 27 -9.84 11.94 -1.43
N ASP A 28 -9.38 11.54 -2.61
CA ASP A 28 -10.13 11.65 -3.85
C ASP A 28 -11.32 10.66 -3.84
N VAL A 29 -12.52 11.17 -4.11
CA VAL A 29 -13.76 10.39 -4.04
C VAL A 29 -13.79 9.34 -5.16
N TYR A 30 -13.27 9.68 -6.34
CA TYR A 30 -13.23 8.75 -7.49
C TYR A 30 -12.33 7.55 -7.26
N SER A 31 -11.20 7.75 -6.57
CA SER A 31 -10.28 6.66 -6.24
C SER A 31 -10.92 5.61 -5.33
N GLU A 32 -11.86 5.99 -4.45
CA GLU A 32 -12.60 5.09 -3.56
C GLU A 32 -13.85 4.48 -4.24
N TYR A 33 -14.45 5.21 -5.19
CA TYR A 33 -15.67 4.81 -5.91
C TYR A 33 -15.50 4.92 -7.44
N PRO A 34 -14.75 4.00 -8.07
CA PRO A 34 -14.45 4.05 -9.50
C PRO A 34 -15.62 3.62 -10.40
N GLU A 35 -16.69 3.04 -9.84
CA GLU A 35 -17.82 2.45 -10.58
C GLU A 35 -18.68 3.49 -11.34
N ASP A 36 -18.59 4.79 -11.00
CA ASP A 36 -19.47 5.85 -11.51
C ASP A 36 -18.76 6.81 -12.50
N THR A 37 -18.20 6.28 -13.60
CA THR A 37 -17.45 7.08 -14.60
C THR A 37 -18.31 8.11 -15.35
N GLU A 38 -19.63 7.98 -15.35
CA GLU A 38 -20.56 8.93 -16.00
C GLU A 38 -20.86 10.19 -15.17
N TYR A 39 -20.43 10.23 -13.91
CA TYR A 39 -20.82 11.26 -12.96
C TYR A 39 -19.62 12.04 -12.44
N ILE A 40 -19.88 13.28 -12.01
CA ILE A 40 -18.94 14.07 -11.22
C ILE A 40 -19.36 14.19 -9.77
N TYR A 41 -18.40 14.01 -8.86
CA TYR A 41 -18.57 14.21 -7.44
C TYR A 41 -18.17 15.64 -7.05
N ILE A 42 -19.04 16.32 -6.31
CA ILE A 42 -18.82 17.67 -5.79
C ILE A 42 -19.00 17.63 -4.26
N PRO A 43 -17.94 17.86 -3.47
CA PRO A 43 -16.55 18.06 -3.89
C PRO A 43 -15.93 16.78 -4.48
N SER A 44 -14.85 16.94 -5.26
CA SER A 44 -14.10 15.80 -5.81
C SER A 44 -13.21 15.10 -4.77
N CYS A 45 -12.88 15.79 -3.68
CA CYS A 45 -12.11 15.24 -2.57
C CYS A 45 -12.80 15.56 -1.23
N VAL A 46 -12.59 14.68 -0.25
CA VAL A 46 -13.13 14.80 1.11
C VAL A 46 -11.99 14.73 2.13
N VAL A 47 -12.16 15.39 3.27
CA VAL A 47 -11.20 15.32 4.38
C VAL A 47 -11.54 14.10 5.23
N LEU A 48 -10.57 13.19 5.37
CA LEU A 48 -10.70 11.98 6.20
C LEU A 48 -9.48 11.81 7.08
N SER A 49 -9.68 11.20 8.25
CA SER A 49 -8.55 10.73 9.07
C SER A 49 -7.92 9.49 8.43
N ARG A 50 -6.68 9.59 7.95
CA ARG A 50 -5.88 8.48 7.41
C ARG A 50 -4.55 8.38 8.14
N CYS A 51 -3.94 7.20 8.12
CA CYS A 51 -2.65 6.99 8.76
C CYS A 51 -1.58 7.66 7.93
N GLY A 52 -0.75 8.47 8.59
CA GLY A 52 0.35 9.17 7.94
C GLY A 52 1.45 9.55 8.90
N GLY A 53 2.62 9.82 8.34
CA GLY A 53 3.85 10.04 9.09
C GLY A 53 4.91 9.01 8.73
N CYS A 54 6.03 9.07 9.43
CA CYS A 54 7.15 8.16 9.27
C CYS A 54 7.30 7.23 10.47
N CYS A 55 7.88 6.06 10.19
CA CYS A 55 8.40 5.13 11.18
C CYS A 55 9.91 5.34 11.30
N GLN A 56 10.49 4.94 12.43
CA GLN A 56 11.94 5.08 12.66
C GLN A 56 12.77 4.12 11.78
N ASP A 57 12.21 2.94 11.50
CA ASP A 57 12.82 1.94 10.62
C ASP A 57 12.12 1.98 9.26
N GLU A 58 12.88 2.06 8.16
CA GLU A 58 12.38 1.98 6.78
C GLU A 58 11.73 0.62 6.44
N THR A 59 11.96 -0.40 7.28
CA THR A 59 11.32 -1.72 7.16
C THR A 59 9.93 -1.79 7.78
N ARG A 60 9.49 -0.70 8.42
CA ARG A 60 8.17 -0.57 9.03
C ARG A 60 7.32 0.41 8.25
N GLU A 61 6.07 0.03 8.04
CA GLU A 61 5.07 0.87 7.40
C GLU A 61 4.04 1.38 8.44
N CYS A 62 3.56 2.60 8.24
CA CYS A 62 2.52 3.20 9.08
C CYS A 62 1.14 2.69 8.65
N VAL A 63 0.62 1.69 9.36
CA VAL A 63 -0.62 1.00 8.99
C VAL A 63 -1.75 1.25 10.01
N PRO A 64 -3.03 1.23 9.59
CA PRO A 64 -4.14 1.32 10.51
C PRO A 64 -4.27 0.04 11.36
N THR A 65 -4.52 0.23 12.66
CA THR A 65 -4.84 -0.85 13.60
C THR A 65 -6.31 -0.85 14.00
N GLN A 66 -6.95 0.31 13.89
CA GLN A 66 -8.38 0.48 14.13
C GLN A 66 -8.94 1.50 13.13
N THR A 67 -10.12 1.17 12.61
CA THR A 67 -10.84 1.99 11.65
C THR A 67 -12.30 2.15 12.06
N ARG A 68 -12.95 3.19 11.52
CA ARG A 68 -14.39 3.42 11.64
C ARG A 68 -14.94 3.86 10.29
N ASN A 69 -16.21 3.60 10.05
CA ASN A 69 -16.90 4.11 8.87
C ASN A 69 -17.59 5.44 9.20
N VAL A 70 -17.42 6.41 8.31
CA VAL A 70 -18.13 7.69 8.35
C VAL A 70 -18.95 7.83 7.08
N THR A 71 -20.16 8.34 7.21
CA THR A 71 -21.01 8.64 6.05
C THR A 71 -20.90 10.12 5.76
N LEU A 72 -20.49 10.48 4.56
CA LEU A 72 -20.38 11.86 4.10
C LEU A 72 -21.38 12.12 2.98
N GLU A 73 -21.93 13.32 2.94
CA GLU A 73 -22.80 13.78 1.87
C GLU A 73 -21.96 14.43 0.77
N VAL A 74 -22.12 13.96 -0.46
CA VAL A 74 -21.51 14.53 -1.66
C VAL A 74 -22.60 14.77 -2.70
N MET A 75 -22.38 15.73 -3.58
CA MET A 75 -23.27 15.97 -4.71
C MET A 75 -22.80 15.16 -5.90
N ARG A 76 -23.66 14.27 -6.40
CA ARG A 76 -23.46 13.60 -7.68
C ARG A 76 -24.10 14.45 -8.78
N SER A 77 -23.29 14.95 -9.70
CA SER A 77 -23.75 15.78 -10.82
C SER A 77 -23.49 15.07 -12.15
N ARG A 78 -24.52 15.03 -13.00
CA ARG A 78 -24.33 14.83 -14.44
C ARG A 78 -24.32 16.21 -15.09
N PRO A 79 -23.26 16.58 -15.82
CA PRO A 79 -23.20 17.86 -16.51
C PRO A 79 -24.47 18.08 -17.33
N SER A 80 -25.12 19.24 -17.15
CA SER A 80 -26.28 19.67 -17.93
C SER A 80 -27.57 18.85 -17.79
N VAL A 81 -27.66 17.90 -16.85
CA VAL A 81 -28.85 17.06 -16.66
C VAL A 81 -29.43 17.18 -15.26
N SER A 82 -28.65 16.89 -14.23
CA SER A 82 -29.16 16.87 -12.85
C SER A 82 -28.06 16.86 -11.80
N GLN A 83 -28.43 17.29 -10.59
CA GLN A 83 -27.59 17.26 -9.40
C GLN A 83 -28.39 16.67 -8.24
N HIS A 84 -27.84 15.66 -7.59
CA HIS A 84 -28.50 14.99 -6.48
C HIS A 84 -27.53 14.75 -5.32
N PRO A 85 -27.96 14.95 -4.06
CA PRO A 85 -27.18 14.57 -2.90
C PRO A 85 -27.09 13.04 -2.79
N LEU A 86 -25.92 12.57 -2.41
CA LEU A 86 -25.59 11.16 -2.23
C LEU A 86 -24.81 10.99 -0.92
N HIS A 87 -25.16 9.96 -0.16
CA HIS A 87 -24.46 9.60 1.06
C HIS A 87 -23.46 8.48 0.76
N LEU A 88 -22.18 8.78 0.82
CA LEU A 88 -21.08 7.83 0.60
C LEU A 88 -20.44 7.43 1.94
N LYS A 89 -19.99 6.18 2.04
CA LYS A 89 -19.42 5.60 3.27
C LYS A 89 -17.91 5.45 3.15
N PHE A 90 -17.18 6.34 3.80
CA PHE A 90 -15.73 6.33 3.81
C PHE A 90 -15.18 5.63 5.05
N THR A 91 -13.97 5.07 4.90
CA THR A 91 -13.21 4.50 6.02
C THR A 91 -12.25 5.55 6.58
N GLU A 92 -12.35 5.80 7.88
CA GLU A 92 -11.40 6.60 8.67
C GLU A 92 -10.55 5.72 9.57
N HIS A 93 -9.31 6.14 9.79
CA HIS A 93 -8.38 5.48 10.69
C HIS A 93 -8.43 6.19 12.05
N THR A 94 -8.67 5.43 13.12
CA THR A 94 -8.71 5.96 14.50
C THR A 94 -7.43 5.70 15.27
N ARG A 95 -6.67 4.66 14.90
CA ARG A 95 -5.38 4.33 15.50
C ARG A 95 -4.43 3.77 14.44
N CYS A 96 -3.18 4.23 14.47
CA CYS A 96 -2.12 3.84 13.54
C CYS A 96 -0.90 3.34 14.33
N GLU A 97 -0.21 2.34 13.80
CA GLU A 97 1.03 1.82 14.38
C GLU A 97 2.04 1.45 13.30
N CYS A 98 3.33 1.56 13.64
CA CYS A 98 4.43 1.12 12.79
C CYS A 98 4.58 -0.39 12.87
N ARG A 99 4.11 -1.10 11.84
CA ARG A 99 4.25 -2.55 11.73
C ARG A 99 5.25 -2.90 10.65
N TYR A 100 5.95 -4.02 10.83
CA TYR A 100 6.78 -4.55 9.77
C TYR A 100 5.89 -4.93 8.59
N ASP A 101 6.21 -4.40 7.41
CA ASP A 101 5.58 -4.85 6.18
C ASP A 101 5.78 -6.38 6.10
N SER A 102 4.69 -7.14 5.96
CA SER A 102 4.76 -8.60 5.86
C SER A 102 5.63 -9.04 4.67
N THR A 103 5.79 -8.20 3.64
CA THR A 103 6.74 -8.45 2.55
C THR A 103 8.19 -8.16 2.95
N ALA A 104 8.43 -7.25 3.89
CA ALA A 104 9.76 -6.95 4.44
C ALA A 104 10.23 -7.93 5.52
N GLN A 105 9.31 -8.68 6.14
CA GLN A 105 9.65 -9.76 7.08
C GLN A 105 10.20 -11.01 6.37
N CYS A 106 9.87 -11.19 5.10
CA CYS A 106 10.34 -12.33 4.33
C CYS A 106 11.71 -11.99 3.70
N GLY A 107 12.76 -12.69 4.13
CA GLY A 107 14.02 -12.66 3.41
C GLY A 107 13.85 -13.15 1.96
N PRO A 108 14.69 -12.69 1.01
CA PRO A 108 14.61 -13.14 -0.37
C PRO A 108 14.87 -14.65 -0.45
N CYS A 109 14.03 -15.39 -1.18
CA CYS A 109 14.20 -16.83 -1.41
C CYS A 109 15.58 -17.21 -1.97
N SER A 110 16.21 -16.32 -2.73
CA SER A 110 17.58 -16.46 -3.20
C SER A 110 18.20 -15.12 -3.57
N GLU A 111 19.36 -14.79 -3.01
CA GLU A 111 20.09 -13.56 -3.31
C GLU A 111 20.47 -13.43 -4.79
N ARG A 112 20.91 -14.54 -5.40
CA ARG A 112 21.42 -14.53 -6.78
C ARG A 112 20.34 -14.74 -7.84
N ARG A 113 19.19 -15.31 -7.49
CA ARG A 113 18.26 -15.93 -8.46
C ARG A 113 16.79 -15.63 -8.18
N LYS A 114 16.49 -14.40 -7.77
CA LYS A 114 15.14 -13.92 -7.44
C LYS A 114 14.07 -14.24 -8.51
N ARG A 115 14.44 -14.28 -9.79
CA ARG A 115 13.51 -14.55 -10.91
C ARG A 115 12.99 -15.99 -11.00
N LEU A 116 13.67 -16.96 -10.38
CA LEU A 116 13.30 -18.38 -10.46
C LEU A 116 12.37 -18.81 -9.32
N PHE A 117 12.22 -17.98 -8.30
CA PHE A 117 11.43 -18.26 -7.12
C PHE A 117 10.18 -17.37 -7.11
N ILE A 118 9.09 -17.90 -6.56
CA ILE A 118 7.87 -17.18 -6.22
C ILE A 118 7.76 -17.27 -4.70
N GLN A 119 7.46 -16.14 -4.06
CA GLN A 119 7.30 -16.07 -2.61
C GLN A 119 5.85 -15.76 -2.28
N ASP A 120 5.30 -16.52 -1.34
CA ASP A 120 3.99 -16.25 -0.77
C ASP A 120 4.10 -15.05 0.22
N PRO A 121 3.35 -13.96 0.01
CA PRO A 121 3.47 -12.73 0.80
C PRO A 121 2.90 -12.85 2.23
N LEU A 122 2.14 -13.91 2.53
CA LEU A 122 1.51 -14.13 3.84
C LEU A 122 2.28 -15.16 4.68
N THR A 123 2.88 -16.17 4.05
CA THR A 123 3.57 -17.29 4.72
C THR A 123 5.09 -17.28 4.54
N CYS A 124 5.63 -16.37 3.74
CA CYS A 124 7.03 -16.33 3.30
C CYS A 124 7.52 -17.61 2.60
N SER A 125 6.61 -18.51 2.20
CA SER A 125 6.97 -19.78 1.56
C SER A 125 7.55 -19.53 0.17
N CYS A 126 8.68 -20.18 -0.11
CA CYS A 126 9.38 -20.06 -1.38
C CYS A 126 9.10 -21.27 -2.25
N SER A 127 8.54 -21.05 -3.43
CA SER A 127 8.29 -22.08 -4.43
C SER A 127 9.00 -21.77 -5.75
N CYS A 128 9.18 -22.79 -6.59
CA CYS A 128 9.76 -22.59 -7.91
C CYS A 128 8.74 -22.03 -8.88
N ARG A 129 9.18 -21.07 -9.70
CA ARG A 129 8.37 -20.52 -10.79
C ARG A 129 7.98 -21.58 -11.82
N TYR A 130 8.88 -22.54 -12.06
CA TYR A 130 8.66 -23.65 -12.98
C TYR A 130 8.34 -24.91 -12.19
N SER A 131 7.46 -25.73 -12.73
CA SER A 131 7.14 -27.07 -12.24
C SER A 131 8.03 -28.13 -12.88
N GLN A 132 8.01 -29.34 -12.33
CA GLN A 132 8.70 -30.50 -12.91
C GLN A 132 8.21 -30.77 -14.34
N LEU A 133 6.91 -30.56 -14.61
CA LEU A 133 6.32 -30.73 -15.94
C LEU A 133 6.97 -29.77 -16.96
N ASP A 134 7.17 -28.51 -16.59
CA ASP A 134 7.80 -27.50 -17.44
C ASP A 134 9.25 -27.86 -17.82
N CYS A 135 10.00 -28.43 -16.87
CA CYS A 135 11.37 -28.88 -17.15
C CYS A 135 11.39 -30.16 -18.01
N THR A 136 10.48 -31.10 -17.77
CA THR A 136 10.42 -32.36 -18.54
C THR A 136 10.02 -32.14 -20.00
N ALA A 137 9.22 -31.10 -20.30
CA ALA A 137 8.96 -30.69 -21.68
C ALA A 137 10.26 -30.34 -22.45
N ARG A 138 11.32 -29.96 -21.74
CA ARG A 138 12.65 -29.67 -22.27
C ARG A 138 13.65 -30.81 -22.08
N LYS A 139 13.19 -31.99 -21.65
CA LYS A 139 14.03 -33.15 -21.27
C LYS A 139 15.02 -32.86 -20.13
N LEU A 140 14.66 -31.93 -19.25
CA LEU A 140 15.44 -31.54 -18.07
C LEU A 140 14.67 -31.89 -16.79
N GLU A 141 15.36 -31.95 -15.67
CA GLU A 141 14.79 -32.19 -14.35
C GLU A 141 14.85 -30.89 -13.51
N LEU A 142 13.76 -30.56 -12.82
CA LEU A 142 13.73 -29.39 -11.93
C LEU A 142 14.52 -29.71 -10.67
N ASN A 143 15.51 -28.87 -10.38
CA ASN A 143 16.15 -28.87 -9.08
C ASN A 143 15.35 -27.95 -8.13
N GLU A 144 14.54 -28.54 -7.25
CA GLU A 144 13.66 -27.80 -6.32
C GLU A 144 14.42 -26.86 -5.38
N ARG A 145 15.70 -27.13 -5.08
CA ARG A 145 16.53 -26.26 -4.23
C ARG A 145 17.01 -25.00 -4.94
N THR A 146 17.14 -25.04 -6.27
CA THR A 146 17.69 -23.94 -7.06
C THR A 146 16.73 -23.38 -8.10
N CYS A 147 15.55 -24.00 -8.24
CA CYS A 147 14.52 -23.76 -9.23
C CYS A 147 15.04 -23.68 -10.67
N ARG A 148 16.03 -24.52 -10.98
CA ARG A 148 16.63 -24.64 -12.32
C ARG A 148 16.26 -25.98 -12.94
N CYS A 149 15.87 -25.94 -14.21
CA CYS A 149 15.87 -27.12 -15.05
C CYS A 149 17.32 -27.44 -15.44
N ALA A 150 17.82 -28.61 -15.07
CA ALA A 150 19.16 -29.07 -15.43
C ALA A 150 19.09 -30.52 -15.91
N GLU A 151 20.12 -30.96 -16.65
CA GLU A 151 20.27 -32.37 -16.97
C GLU A 151 20.48 -33.20 -15.70
N ARG A 152 20.01 -34.44 -15.73
CA ARG A 152 20.29 -35.40 -14.64
C ARG A 152 21.80 -35.53 -14.47
N ARG A 153 22.32 -35.01 -13.36
CA ARG A 153 23.66 -35.40 -12.90
C ARG A 153 23.53 -36.82 -12.36
N GLN A 154 24.09 -37.77 -13.10
CA GLN A 154 24.37 -39.14 -12.61
C GLN A 154 25.30 -39.07 -11.40
#